data_AF-A0A2D6RF33-F1
#
_entry.id   AF-A0A2D6RF33-F1
#
_cell.length_a   1.000
_cell.length_b   1.000
_cell.length_c   1.000
_cell.angle_alpha   90.00
_cell.angle_beta   90.00
_cell.angle_gamma   90.00
#
_symmetry.space_group_name_H-M   'P 1'
#
loop_
_entity.id
_entity.type
_entity.pdbx_description
1 polymer ?
#
loop_
_entity_poly.entity_id
_entity_poly.type
_entity_poly.pdbx_seq_one_letter_code
_entity_poly.pdbx_strand_id
1 'polypeptide(L)'
;MTEESTKATSQGQQSKAVATTEPQKGQLIEGETTADPKKSKAAGQSTQTQLLTLAKFFCLDGALRPPQQQAPIDDRSERRERFNHNRRQQNIEKVIEKSLHYCSDSAISDKADPDWFDQFIEFAERVSNPTMQDLWAKILTGELTHPGAFSLKTLKAFKNLSLSDARLFGKVCSLGLKDNSKKNIRVISGVYQKPSLFNMLSKNREASISLNKFGLSYSEILTLADHHLLFSQETELPPLEKGEELALKYNGIPLIFKAKKADTVIKFYKLTPIGAELAQLIGDKPDDSFLSHMKSKLSHHLSC
;
A
#
# COMPACT_ATOMS: atom_id res chain seq x y z
N MET A 1 46.91 0.83 -63.25
CA MET A 1 48.22 1.52 -63.25
C MET A 1 47.88 2.99 -63.10
N THR A 2 48.21 3.70 -62.04
CA THR A 2 49.16 3.48 -60.94
C THR A 2 48.76 4.45 -59.83
N GLU A 3 48.96 4.01 -58.59
CA GLU A 3 49.11 4.85 -57.41
C GLU A 3 50.21 5.89 -57.62
N GLU A 4 50.08 7.07 -57.01
CA GLU A 4 51.26 7.68 -56.39
C GLU A 4 50.89 8.52 -55.16
N SER A 5 51.48 8.09 -54.05
CA SER A 5 51.51 8.75 -52.76
C SER A 5 52.55 9.87 -52.77
N THR A 6 52.36 10.91 -51.95
CA THR A 6 53.52 11.61 -51.39
C THR A 6 53.25 11.98 -49.93
N LYS A 7 54.23 11.63 -49.11
CA LYS A 7 54.28 11.67 -47.65
C LYS A 7 55.55 12.43 -47.28
N ALA A 8 55.46 13.41 -46.38
CA ALA A 8 56.56 13.95 -45.55
C ALA A 8 55.91 14.85 -44.48
N THR A 9 55.79 14.52 -43.19
CA THR A 9 56.71 14.12 -42.10
C THR A 9 57.41 15.30 -41.38
N SER A 10 57.19 15.38 -40.05
CA SER A 10 58.09 15.91 -38.98
C SER A 10 58.25 17.44 -38.88
N GLN A 11 58.28 18.14 -37.73
CA GLN A 11 58.54 17.92 -36.28
C GLN A 11 57.98 19.18 -35.55
N GLY A 12 57.42 19.17 -34.34
CA GLY A 12 58.11 19.07 -33.05
C GLY A 12 57.76 20.26 -32.12
N GLN A 13 57.15 19.97 -30.94
CA GLN A 13 57.29 20.59 -29.59
C GLN A 13 57.41 22.13 -29.42
N GLN A 14 56.78 22.86 -28.47
CA GLN A 14 56.40 22.57 -27.07
C GLN A 14 55.59 23.75 -26.44
N SER A 15 54.67 23.43 -25.52
CA SER A 15 54.37 24.07 -24.20
C SER A 15 53.84 25.51 -24.05
N LYS A 16 52.63 25.66 -23.49
CA LYS A 16 52.37 26.08 -22.07
C LYS A 16 50.87 26.01 -21.67
N ALA A 17 50.64 25.52 -20.45
CA ALA A 17 49.38 25.39 -19.69
C ALA A 17 48.93 26.76 -19.09
N VAL A 18 47.77 26.98 -18.44
CA VAL A 18 47.01 26.25 -17.40
C VAL A 18 45.59 26.86 -17.32
N ALA A 19 44.55 26.04 -17.16
CA ALA A 19 43.32 26.42 -16.45
C ALA A 19 42.77 25.18 -15.73
N THR A 20 42.86 25.19 -14.41
CA THR A 20 42.37 24.17 -13.48
C THR A 20 40.91 24.42 -13.12
N THR A 21 40.03 23.44 -13.36
CA THR A 21 38.71 23.32 -12.75
C THR A 21 38.70 22.09 -11.83
N GLU A 22 38.43 22.31 -10.54
CA GLU A 22 38.31 21.27 -9.52
C GLU A 22 37.00 20.47 -9.65
N PRO A 23 37.02 19.14 -9.38
CA PRO A 23 35.81 18.37 -9.14
C PRO A 23 35.51 18.24 -7.64
N GLN A 24 34.30 18.63 -7.22
CA GLN A 24 33.82 18.43 -5.85
C GLN A 24 33.45 16.97 -5.58
N LYS A 25 34.14 16.37 -4.60
CA LYS A 25 33.92 15.03 -4.06
C LYS A 25 32.66 14.98 -3.19
N GLY A 26 31.81 13.98 -3.42
CA GLY A 26 30.71 13.61 -2.54
C GLY A 26 31.22 13.14 -1.18
N GLN A 27 30.57 13.62 -0.11
CA GLN A 27 30.88 13.23 1.26
C GLN A 27 29.76 12.32 1.78
N LEU A 28 30.06 11.02 1.76
CA LEU A 28 29.37 9.98 2.52
C LEU A 28 29.67 10.22 4.00
N ILE A 29 28.65 10.30 4.84
CA ILE A 29 28.80 10.37 6.30
C ILE A 29 28.51 8.97 6.84
N GLU A 30 29.57 8.20 7.09
CA GLU A 30 29.57 7.11 8.06
C GLU A 30 30.00 7.69 9.41
N GLY A 31 29.22 7.40 10.45
CA GLY A 31 29.55 7.77 11.82
C GLY A 31 29.29 6.59 12.74
N GLU A 32 30.33 5.81 13.04
CA GLU A 32 30.38 5.00 14.24
C GLU A 32 30.78 5.89 15.43
N THR A 33 30.07 5.76 16.55
CA THR A 33 30.49 6.31 17.83
C THR A 33 30.21 5.28 18.92
N THR A 34 31.26 4.92 19.65
CA THR A 34 31.26 4.03 20.81
C THR A 34 30.71 4.74 22.07
N ALA A 35 30.18 3.93 23.00
CA ALA A 35 29.36 4.24 24.20
C ALA A 35 29.97 5.24 25.23
N ASP A 36 29.20 5.96 26.09
CA ASP A 36 28.44 5.44 27.25
C ASP A 36 27.31 6.39 27.76
N PRO A 37 26.33 5.90 28.57
CA PRO A 37 25.00 6.49 28.73
C PRO A 37 24.87 7.43 29.96
N LYS A 38 24.50 8.68 29.72
CA LYS A 38 23.89 9.54 30.75
C LYS A 38 22.60 10.20 30.25
N LYS A 39 21.49 9.77 30.85
CA LYS A 39 20.15 10.36 30.91
C LYS A 39 20.00 11.72 30.19
N SER A 40 19.38 11.74 29.02
CA SER A 40 18.79 12.96 28.47
C SER A 40 17.26 12.88 28.58
N LYS A 41 16.69 13.86 29.30
CA LYS A 41 15.26 14.17 29.27
C LYS A 41 14.91 14.56 27.84
N ALA A 42 13.93 13.91 27.24
CA ALA A 42 13.32 14.37 25.99
C ALA A 42 12.61 15.71 26.27
N ALA A 43 13.32 16.81 26.06
CA ALA A 43 12.71 18.12 25.90
C ALA A 43 11.93 18.07 24.59
N GLY A 44 10.60 17.89 24.67
CA GLY A 44 9.74 17.87 23.50
C GLY A 44 9.91 19.15 22.70
N GLN A 45 10.22 19.02 21.39
CA GLN A 45 10.26 20.16 20.49
C GLN A 45 8.89 20.86 20.50
N SER A 46 8.89 22.19 20.64
CA SER A 46 7.63 22.95 20.60
C SER A 46 6.96 22.84 19.22
N THR A 47 5.63 23.01 19.15
CA THR A 47 4.88 23.07 17.89
C THR A 47 5.43 24.15 16.95
N GLN A 48 5.92 25.27 17.50
CA GLN A 48 6.58 26.33 16.73
C GLN A 48 7.87 25.83 16.09
N THR A 49 8.72 25.11 16.83
CA THR A 49 9.96 24.52 16.28
C THR A 49 9.66 23.54 15.15
N GLN A 50 8.62 22.71 15.30
CA GLN A 50 8.18 21.78 14.26
C GLN A 50 7.70 22.52 12.99
N LEU A 51 6.86 23.55 13.14
CA LEU A 51 6.40 24.38 12.02
C LEU A 51 7.57 25.05 11.29
N LEU A 52 8.51 25.65 12.04
CA LEU A 52 9.69 26.30 11.46
C LEU A 52 10.57 25.31 10.68
N THR A 53 10.70 24.09 11.18
CA THR A 53 11.48 23.02 10.53
C THR A 53 10.82 22.62 9.21
N LEU A 54 9.51 22.39 9.22
CA LEU A 54 8.75 22.06 8.01
C LEU A 54 8.76 23.21 7.00
N ALA A 55 8.53 24.44 7.45
CA ALA A 55 8.54 25.62 6.57
C ALA A 55 9.90 25.77 5.88
N LYS A 56 11.02 25.61 6.60
CA LYS A 56 12.35 25.63 6.01
C LYS A 56 12.57 24.49 5.02
N PHE A 57 12.21 23.26 5.41
CA PHE A 57 12.37 22.08 4.55
C PHE A 57 11.62 22.21 3.23
N PHE A 58 10.41 22.78 3.26
CA PHE A 58 9.56 22.97 2.09
C PHE A 58 9.79 24.30 1.34
N CYS A 59 10.86 25.04 1.64
CA CYS A 59 11.16 26.35 1.05
C CYS A 59 10.03 27.39 1.23
N LEU A 60 9.31 27.32 2.35
CA LEU A 60 8.18 28.17 2.74
C LEU A 60 8.54 29.16 3.87
N ASP A 61 9.79 29.20 4.32
CA ASP A 61 10.25 30.08 5.40
C ASP A 61 10.50 31.53 4.97
N GLY A 62 10.29 31.87 3.70
CA GLY A 62 10.65 33.18 3.14
C GLY A 62 9.98 34.37 3.85
N ALA A 63 8.70 34.24 4.23
CA ALA A 63 7.96 35.29 4.94
C ALA A 63 8.33 35.39 6.43
N LEU A 64 9.05 34.40 6.98
CA LEU A 64 9.48 34.36 8.37
C LEU A 64 10.78 35.16 8.61
N ARG A 65 11.38 35.69 7.54
CA ARG A 65 12.61 36.49 7.58
C ARG A 65 12.27 37.99 7.64
N PRO A 66 13.14 38.83 8.22
CA PRO A 66 12.99 40.28 8.17
C PRO A 66 12.81 40.77 6.71
N PRO A 67 11.98 41.79 6.43
CA PRO A 67 11.67 42.23 5.07
C PRO A 67 12.91 42.48 4.18
N GLN A 68 13.99 43.00 4.78
CA GLN A 68 15.25 43.29 4.10
C GLN A 68 16.02 42.02 3.67
N GLN A 69 15.70 40.87 4.25
CA GLN A 69 16.32 39.57 3.98
C GLN A 69 15.41 38.64 3.16
N GLN A 70 14.23 39.13 2.73
CA GLN A 70 13.33 38.36 1.89
C GLN A 70 13.76 38.52 0.42
N ALA A 71 14.10 37.41 -0.22
CA ALA A 71 14.21 37.38 -1.67
C ALA A 71 12.85 37.73 -2.32
N PRO A 72 12.84 38.24 -3.58
CA PRO A 72 11.63 38.45 -4.36
C PRO A 72 10.69 37.24 -4.33
N ILE A 73 9.39 37.48 -4.53
CA ILE A 73 8.39 36.41 -4.50
C ILE A 73 8.64 35.39 -5.62
N ASP A 74 9.09 35.83 -6.79
CA ASP A 74 9.37 34.96 -7.94
C ASP A 74 10.54 34.00 -7.63
N ASP A 75 11.68 34.51 -7.15
CA ASP A 75 12.82 33.68 -6.70
C ASP A 75 12.44 32.65 -5.62
N ARG A 76 11.52 33.02 -4.72
CA ARG A 76 10.99 32.11 -3.69
C ARG A 76 10.11 31.02 -4.30
N SER A 77 9.26 31.40 -5.26
CA SER A 77 8.38 30.48 -5.99
C SER A 77 9.18 29.47 -6.80
N GLU A 78 10.13 29.93 -7.62
CA GLU A 78 10.98 29.08 -8.47
C GLU A 78 11.80 28.08 -7.64
N ARG A 79 12.38 28.54 -6.53
CA ARG A 79 13.11 27.65 -5.61
C ARG A 79 12.21 26.55 -5.07
N ARG A 80 10.98 26.87 -4.68
CA ARG A 80 10.02 25.88 -4.17
C ARG A 80 9.57 24.91 -5.27
N GLU A 81 9.36 25.41 -6.48
CA GLU A 81 9.01 24.57 -7.63
C GLU A 81 10.13 23.57 -7.94
N ARG A 82 11.38 24.05 -8.08
CA ARG A 82 12.55 23.20 -8.29
C ARG A 82 12.73 22.16 -7.18
N PHE A 83 12.55 22.57 -5.91
CA PHE A 83 12.59 21.64 -4.78
C PHE A 83 11.52 20.55 -4.89
N ASN A 84 10.27 20.91 -5.19
CA ASN A 84 9.19 19.96 -5.33
C ASN A 84 9.42 19.00 -6.50
N HIS A 85 9.90 19.51 -7.64
CA HIS A 85 10.24 18.71 -8.82
C HIS A 85 11.32 17.68 -8.49
N ASN A 86 12.44 18.11 -7.90
CA ASN A 86 13.54 17.21 -7.52
C ASN A 86 13.09 16.15 -6.50
N ARG A 87 12.30 16.55 -5.50
CA ARG A 87 11.78 15.61 -4.50
C ARG A 87 10.85 14.57 -5.11
N ARG A 88 10.01 14.96 -6.05
CA ARG A 88 9.11 14.04 -6.77
C ARG A 88 9.89 13.05 -7.64
N GLN A 89 10.89 13.55 -8.36
CA GLN A 89 11.81 12.72 -9.13
C GLN A 89 12.50 11.67 -8.25
N GLN A 90 13.07 12.09 -7.12
CA GLN A 90 13.70 11.16 -6.16
C GLN A 90 12.70 10.13 -5.59
N ASN A 91 11.47 10.54 -5.31
CA ASN A 91 10.45 9.62 -4.81
C ASN A 91 10.10 8.54 -5.84
N ILE A 92 9.86 8.92 -7.10
CA ILE A 92 9.49 7.95 -8.14
C ILE A 92 10.67 7.03 -8.46
N GLU A 93 11.89 7.54 -8.59
CA GLU A 93 13.09 6.72 -8.79
C GLU A 93 13.27 5.69 -7.68
N LYS A 94 13.01 6.07 -6.43
CA LYS A 94 13.05 5.15 -5.29
C LYS A 94 11.96 4.08 -5.32
N VAL A 95 10.78 4.40 -5.85
CA VAL A 95 9.73 3.39 -6.08
C VAL A 95 10.16 2.42 -7.18
N ILE A 96 10.74 2.92 -8.29
CA ILE A 96 11.29 2.08 -9.36
C ILE A 96 12.39 1.16 -8.84
N GLU A 97 13.34 1.70 -8.08
CA GLU A 97 14.41 0.93 -7.42
C GLU A 97 13.82 -0.20 -6.57
N LYS A 98 12.82 0.11 -5.74
CA LYS A 98 12.13 -0.89 -4.90
C LYS A 98 11.41 -1.96 -5.72
N SER A 99 10.79 -1.59 -6.84
CA SER A 99 10.07 -2.54 -7.71
C SER A 99 10.98 -3.62 -8.27
N LEU A 100 12.26 -3.31 -8.53
CA LEU A 100 13.23 -4.29 -9.02
C LEU A 100 13.40 -5.48 -8.06
N HIS A 101 13.25 -5.29 -6.74
CA HIS A 101 13.32 -6.39 -5.77
C HIS A 101 12.15 -7.37 -5.87
N TYR A 102 11.04 -6.98 -6.51
CA TYR A 102 9.84 -7.79 -6.63
C TYR A 102 9.68 -8.37 -8.04
N CYS A 103 10.37 -7.83 -9.05
CA CYS A 103 10.35 -8.35 -10.41
C CYS A 103 11.02 -9.73 -10.47
N SER A 104 10.41 -10.67 -11.19
CA SER A 104 11.04 -11.95 -11.53
C SER A 104 11.65 -11.89 -12.94
N ASP A 105 12.63 -12.74 -13.22
CA ASP A 105 13.21 -12.90 -14.57
C ASP A 105 12.29 -13.69 -15.53
N SER A 106 11.00 -13.79 -15.20
CA SER A 106 10.04 -14.56 -15.99
C SER A 106 9.68 -13.81 -17.28
N ALA A 107 9.48 -14.57 -18.36
CA ALA A 107 9.01 -13.99 -19.62
C ALA A 107 7.63 -13.34 -19.42
N ILE A 108 7.55 -12.05 -19.73
CA ILE A 108 6.31 -11.26 -19.67
C ILE A 108 5.46 -11.63 -20.90
N SER A 109 4.18 -11.99 -20.70
CA SER A 109 3.28 -12.31 -21.82
C SER A 109 2.76 -11.04 -22.51
N ASP A 110 2.47 -9.99 -21.75
CA ASP A 110 1.77 -8.80 -22.20
C ASP A 110 2.43 -7.52 -21.68
N LYS A 111 2.47 -6.48 -22.51
CA LYS A 111 3.05 -5.18 -22.12
C LYS A 111 2.06 -4.40 -21.24
N ALA A 112 2.56 -3.80 -20.17
CA ALA A 112 1.77 -2.83 -19.40
C ALA A 112 1.40 -1.61 -20.25
N ASP A 113 0.24 -1.03 -19.94
CA ASP A 113 -0.29 0.14 -20.63
C ASP A 113 0.53 1.40 -20.26
N PRO A 114 1.15 2.10 -21.23
CA PRO A 114 1.87 3.35 -20.99
C PRO A 114 1.02 4.43 -20.32
N ASP A 115 -0.28 4.52 -20.65
CA ASP A 115 -1.18 5.53 -20.09
C ASP A 115 -1.52 5.22 -18.62
N TRP A 116 -1.56 3.94 -18.27
CA TRP A 116 -1.66 3.50 -16.88
C TRP A 116 -0.39 3.88 -16.11
N PHE A 117 0.78 3.66 -16.70
CA PHE A 117 2.06 3.92 -16.07
C PHE A 117 2.29 5.42 -15.82
N ASP A 118 1.87 6.28 -16.76
CA ASP A 118 1.89 7.73 -16.58
C ASP A 118 1.06 8.17 -15.36
N GLN A 119 -0.17 7.64 -15.22
CA GLN A 119 -1.01 7.91 -14.04
C GLN A 119 -0.43 7.31 -12.75
N PHE A 120 0.22 6.16 -12.82
CA PHE A 120 0.96 5.60 -11.69
C PHE A 120 2.06 6.56 -11.22
N ILE A 121 2.86 7.09 -12.14
CA ILE A 121 3.94 8.05 -11.83
C ILE A 121 3.37 9.27 -11.11
N GLU A 122 2.29 9.87 -11.65
CA GLU A 122 1.66 11.06 -11.07
C GLU A 122 1.28 10.82 -9.59
N PHE A 123 0.77 9.64 -9.24
CA PHE A 123 0.39 9.38 -7.86
C PHE A 123 1.57 8.99 -6.97
N ALA A 124 2.49 8.15 -7.46
CA ALA A 124 3.61 7.64 -6.68
C ALA A 124 4.69 8.70 -6.40
N GLU A 125 4.93 9.65 -7.32
CA GLU A 125 5.95 10.69 -7.18
C GLU A 125 5.75 11.59 -5.94
N ARG A 126 4.51 11.67 -5.42
CA ARG A 126 4.17 12.51 -4.25
C ARG A 126 4.46 11.79 -2.92
N VAL A 127 4.83 10.52 -2.93
CA VAL A 127 4.96 9.68 -1.73
C VAL A 127 6.42 9.56 -1.29
N SER A 128 6.74 10.11 -0.13
CA SER A 128 8.08 10.01 0.49
C SER A 128 8.17 9.00 1.65
N ASN A 129 7.04 8.44 2.11
CA ASN A 129 7.07 7.46 3.20
C ASN A 129 7.62 6.12 2.68
N PRO A 130 8.70 5.57 3.26
CA PRO A 130 9.35 4.36 2.74
C PRO A 130 8.43 3.12 2.70
N THR A 131 7.51 2.98 3.66
CA THR A 131 6.56 1.86 3.70
C THR A 131 5.50 2.01 2.62
N MET A 132 4.98 3.22 2.39
CA MET A 132 4.03 3.46 1.30
C MET A 132 4.71 3.31 -0.08
N GLN A 133 5.97 3.73 -0.22
CA GLN A 133 6.76 3.49 -1.43
C GLN A 133 6.92 2.00 -1.74
N ASP A 134 7.09 1.16 -0.71
CA ASP A 134 7.16 -0.30 -0.88
C ASP A 134 5.83 -0.89 -1.40
N LEU A 135 4.70 -0.38 -0.94
CA LEU A 135 3.38 -0.78 -1.43
C LEU A 135 3.15 -0.32 -2.87
N TRP A 136 3.53 0.92 -3.22
CA TRP A 136 3.52 1.40 -4.60
C TRP A 136 4.41 0.54 -5.50
N ALA A 137 5.58 0.13 -5.02
CA ALA A 137 6.48 -0.74 -5.76
C ALA A 137 5.84 -2.10 -6.06
N LYS A 138 5.14 -2.70 -5.09
CA LYS A 138 4.39 -3.95 -5.28
C LYS A 138 3.22 -3.80 -6.24
N ILE A 139 2.51 -2.68 -6.21
CA ILE A 139 1.45 -2.37 -7.19
C ILE A 139 2.03 -2.35 -8.60
N LEU A 140 3.14 -1.64 -8.81
CA LEU A 140 3.81 -1.57 -10.11
C LEU A 140 4.23 -2.96 -10.59
N THR A 141 4.97 -3.71 -9.77
CA THR A 141 5.43 -5.05 -10.15
C THR A 141 4.25 -5.98 -10.43
N GLY A 142 3.18 -5.91 -9.65
CA GLY A 142 1.99 -6.74 -9.88
C GLY A 142 1.30 -6.43 -11.21
N GLU A 143 1.19 -5.16 -11.58
CA GLU A 143 0.66 -4.74 -12.90
C GLU A 143 1.59 -5.16 -14.04
N LEU A 144 2.91 -5.03 -13.88
CA LEU A 144 3.88 -5.48 -14.88
C LEU A 144 3.87 -7.00 -15.07
N THR A 145 3.58 -7.76 -14.01
CA THR A 145 3.50 -9.22 -14.06
C THR A 145 2.17 -9.70 -14.65
N HIS A 146 1.08 -9.02 -14.32
CA HIS A 146 -0.27 -9.34 -14.78
C HIS A 146 -1.01 -8.05 -15.15
N PRO A 147 -0.88 -7.58 -16.40
CA PRO A 147 -1.59 -6.37 -16.83
C PRO A 147 -3.10 -6.46 -16.57
N GLY A 148 -3.67 -5.38 -16.03
CA GLY A 148 -5.05 -5.32 -15.55
C GLY A 148 -5.28 -5.80 -14.12
N ALA A 149 -4.22 -6.11 -13.35
CA ALA A 149 -4.33 -6.50 -11.95
C ALA A 149 -4.77 -5.34 -11.03
N PHE A 150 -4.34 -4.12 -11.36
CA PHE A 150 -4.65 -2.90 -10.61
C PHE A 150 -5.27 -1.85 -11.52
N SER A 151 -6.54 -1.55 -11.29
CA SER A 151 -7.25 -0.52 -12.03
C SER A 151 -6.79 0.90 -11.65
N LEU A 152 -7.05 1.88 -12.53
CA LEU A 152 -6.85 3.31 -12.22
C LEU A 152 -7.67 3.77 -11.00
N LYS A 153 -8.83 3.15 -10.75
CA LYS A 153 -9.62 3.42 -9.55
C LYS A 153 -8.89 3.00 -8.29
N THR A 154 -8.17 1.88 -8.35
CA THR A 154 -7.31 1.41 -7.26
C THR A 154 -6.16 2.35 -7.00
N LEU A 155 -5.48 2.86 -8.03
CA LEU A 155 -4.43 3.86 -7.84
C LEU A 155 -4.96 5.15 -7.17
N LYS A 156 -6.14 5.60 -7.62
CA LYS A 156 -6.81 6.79 -7.06
C LYS A 156 -7.27 6.59 -5.61
N ALA A 157 -7.71 5.40 -5.24
CA ALA A 157 -8.04 5.07 -3.85
C ALA A 157 -6.76 5.00 -2.99
N PHE A 158 -5.74 4.28 -3.49
CA PHE A 158 -4.50 4.05 -2.77
C PHE A 158 -3.73 5.34 -2.45
N LYS A 159 -3.72 6.32 -3.37
CA LYS A 159 -3.03 7.61 -3.14
C LYS A 159 -3.56 8.39 -1.93
N ASN A 160 -4.82 8.15 -1.54
CA ASN A 160 -5.47 8.84 -0.44
C ASN A 160 -5.35 8.08 0.90
N LEU A 161 -4.76 6.87 0.89
CA LEU A 161 -4.58 6.09 2.11
C LEU A 161 -3.43 6.64 2.95
N SER A 162 -3.67 6.81 4.24
CA SER A 162 -2.61 6.97 5.21
C SER A 162 -1.95 5.63 5.53
N LEU A 163 -0.79 5.68 6.21
CA LEU A 163 -0.13 4.47 6.71
C LEU A 163 -1.00 3.73 7.74
N SER A 164 -1.83 4.43 8.51
CA SER A 164 -2.81 3.82 9.42
C SER A 164 -3.90 3.07 8.66
N ASP A 165 -4.43 3.66 7.59
CA ASP A 165 -5.50 3.03 6.80
C ASP A 165 -4.98 1.76 6.10
N ALA A 166 -3.76 1.82 5.57
CA ALA A 166 -3.10 0.66 4.96
C ALA A 166 -2.90 -0.48 5.98
N ARG A 167 -2.54 -0.15 7.24
CA ARG A 167 -2.39 -1.14 8.32
C ARG A 167 -3.73 -1.74 8.73
N LEU A 168 -4.76 -0.89 8.86
CA LEU A 168 -6.13 -1.32 9.14
C LEU A 168 -6.61 -2.29 8.06
N PHE A 169 -6.42 -1.92 6.79
CA PHE A 169 -6.79 -2.76 5.66
C PHE A 169 -6.04 -4.10 5.67
N GLY A 170 -4.74 -4.09 5.97
CA GLY A 170 -3.94 -5.29 6.21
C GLY A 170 -4.55 -6.22 7.26
N LYS A 171 -5.04 -5.65 8.36
CA LYS A 171 -5.75 -6.41 9.40
C LYS A 171 -7.04 -7.01 8.86
N VAL A 172 -7.85 -6.26 8.13
CA VAL A 172 -9.08 -6.79 7.52
C VAL A 172 -8.80 -7.94 6.55
N CYS A 173 -7.74 -7.86 5.76
CA CYS A 173 -7.31 -8.95 4.87
C CYS A 173 -6.94 -10.22 5.64
N SER A 174 -6.31 -10.11 6.81
CA SER A 174 -6.02 -11.28 7.67
C SER A 174 -7.28 -12.00 8.19
N LEU A 175 -8.44 -11.32 8.21
CA LEU A 175 -9.74 -11.89 8.59
C LEU A 175 -10.55 -12.39 7.38
N GLY A 176 -10.07 -12.12 6.16
CA GLY A 176 -10.81 -12.34 4.92
C GLY A 176 -10.84 -13.80 4.46
N LEU A 177 -12.02 -14.27 4.09
CA LEU A 177 -12.26 -15.52 3.39
C LEU A 177 -12.47 -15.24 1.90
N LYS A 178 -11.71 -15.93 1.06
CA LYS A 178 -11.77 -15.85 -0.40
C LYS A 178 -12.59 -17.02 -0.94
N ASP A 179 -13.38 -16.78 -1.98
CA ASP A 179 -13.90 -17.89 -2.78
C ASP A 179 -12.86 -18.39 -3.80
N ASN A 180 -13.21 -19.43 -4.55
CA ASN A 180 -12.31 -20.00 -5.57
C ASN A 180 -11.96 -19.02 -6.69
N SER A 181 -12.78 -18.00 -6.94
CA SER A 181 -12.49 -16.97 -7.96
C SER A 181 -11.39 -16.01 -7.53
N LYS A 182 -11.02 -15.98 -6.23
CA LYS A 182 -10.16 -14.99 -5.57
C LYS A 182 -10.67 -13.55 -5.61
N LYS A 183 -11.72 -13.24 -6.40
CA LYS A 183 -12.26 -11.89 -6.58
C LYS A 183 -13.21 -11.46 -5.46
N ASN A 184 -13.82 -12.40 -4.74
CA ASN A 184 -14.68 -12.07 -3.61
C ASN A 184 -13.98 -12.41 -2.30
N ILE A 185 -13.71 -11.37 -1.52
CA ILE A 185 -13.14 -11.47 -0.17
C ILE A 185 -14.22 -11.01 0.82
N ARG A 186 -14.48 -11.85 1.82
CA ARG A 186 -15.58 -11.68 2.78
C ARG A 186 -15.05 -11.82 4.20
N VAL A 187 -15.46 -10.95 5.11
CA VAL A 187 -15.20 -11.09 6.55
C VAL A 187 -16.49 -11.56 7.20
N ILE A 188 -16.53 -12.81 7.66
CA ILE A 188 -17.74 -13.40 8.26
C ILE A 188 -18.04 -12.70 9.59
N SER A 189 -19.26 -12.19 9.72
CA SER A 189 -19.76 -11.47 10.90
C SER A 189 -20.80 -12.26 11.69
N GLY A 190 -21.36 -13.33 11.11
CA GLY A 190 -22.28 -14.19 11.85
C GLY A 190 -23.00 -15.21 10.97
N VAL A 191 -23.95 -15.89 11.61
CA VAL A 191 -24.85 -16.86 10.97
C VAL A 191 -26.19 -16.84 11.67
N TYR A 192 -27.28 -17.05 10.93
CA TYR A 192 -28.59 -17.29 11.51
C TYR A 192 -29.35 -18.34 10.73
N GLN A 193 -30.45 -18.83 11.32
CA GLN A 193 -31.40 -19.71 10.64
C GLN A 193 -32.71 -18.95 10.41
N LYS A 194 -33.22 -18.96 9.17
CA LYS A 194 -34.51 -18.32 8.88
C LYS A 194 -35.62 -18.91 9.75
N PRO A 195 -36.61 -18.10 10.16
CA PRO A 195 -37.77 -18.59 10.87
C PRO A 195 -38.54 -19.62 10.04
N SER A 196 -38.85 -20.77 10.66
CA SER A 196 -39.77 -21.78 10.15
C SER A 196 -40.67 -22.25 11.30
N LEU A 197 -41.87 -22.71 10.98
CA LEU A 197 -42.91 -23.11 11.93
C LEU A 197 -42.39 -24.12 12.98
N PHE A 198 -41.45 -24.99 12.60
CA PHE A 198 -40.87 -26.00 13.48
C PHE A 198 -39.74 -25.50 14.39
N ASN A 199 -39.12 -24.35 14.10
CA ASN A 199 -37.92 -23.86 14.81
C ASN A 199 -38.18 -22.57 15.61
N MET A 200 -39.43 -22.20 15.85
CA MET A 200 -39.82 -20.96 16.56
C MET A 200 -39.35 -20.91 18.02
N LEU A 201 -39.20 -22.07 18.68
CA LEU A 201 -38.80 -22.17 20.09
C LEU A 201 -37.28 -22.28 20.33
N SER A 202 -36.48 -22.27 19.26
CA SER A 202 -35.01 -22.35 19.35
C SER A 202 -34.43 -21.07 19.97
N LYS A 203 -33.67 -21.20 21.07
CA LYS A 203 -32.94 -20.07 21.70
C LYS A 203 -31.66 -19.69 20.97
N ASN A 204 -31.10 -20.58 20.15
CA ASN A 204 -29.83 -20.39 19.44
C ASN A 204 -30.07 -20.29 17.94
N ARG A 205 -30.78 -19.25 17.51
CA ARG A 205 -31.15 -19.03 16.10
C ARG A 205 -30.14 -18.19 15.34
N GLU A 206 -29.34 -17.43 16.05
CA GLU A 206 -28.33 -16.53 15.48
C GLU A 206 -27.07 -16.59 16.35
N ALA A 207 -25.93 -16.51 15.69
CA ALA A 207 -24.63 -16.30 16.31
C ALA A 207 -23.93 -15.16 15.58
N SER A 208 -23.58 -14.12 16.32
CA SER A 208 -22.76 -13.02 15.82
C SER A 208 -21.31 -13.12 16.29
N ILE A 209 -20.41 -12.62 15.46
CA ILE A 209 -18.99 -12.52 15.70
C ILE A 209 -18.68 -11.04 15.94
N SER A 210 -18.17 -10.73 17.13
CA SER A 210 -17.81 -9.36 17.50
C SER A 210 -16.49 -8.96 16.82
N LEU A 211 -16.58 -8.47 15.58
CA LEU A 211 -15.43 -8.03 14.78
C LEU A 211 -14.56 -6.95 15.46
N ASN A 212 -15.14 -6.16 16.36
CA ASN A 212 -14.40 -5.18 17.16
C ASN A 212 -13.23 -5.79 17.95
N LYS A 213 -13.37 -7.04 18.44
CA LYS A 213 -12.28 -7.75 19.16
C LYS A 213 -11.06 -8.01 18.27
N PHE A 214 -11.29 -8.03 16.96
CA PHE A 214 -10.29 -8.24 15.93
C PHE A 214 -9.93 -6.92 15.23
N GLY A 215 -10.25 -5.78 15.85
CA GLY A 215 -9.93 -4.43 15.37
C GLY A 215 -10.69 -3.98 14.13
N LEU A 216 -11.89 -4.53 13.91
CA LEU A 216 -12.81 -4.04 12.90
C LEU A 216 -14.10 -3.59 13.59
N SER A 217 -14.05 -2.36 14.12
CA SER A 217 -15.21 -1.67 14.71
C SER A 217 -16.07 -1.04 13.61
N TYR A 218 -17.25 -0.51 13.97
CA TYR A 218 -18.08 0.24 13.02
C TYR A 218 -17.34 1.47 12.45
N SER A 219 -16.58 2.19 13.29
CA SER A 219 -15.78 3.33 12.82
C SER A 219 -14.75 2.90 11.78
N GLU A 220 -14.09 1.76 11.99
CA GLU A 220 -13.10 1.23 11.04
C GLU A 220 -13.75 0.77 9.72
N ILE A 221 -14.95 0.18 9.80
CA ILE A 221 -15.74 -0.16 8.61
C ILE A 221 -16.07 1.10 7.81
N LEU A 222 -16.46 2.18 8.46
CA LEU A 222 -16.73 3.46 7.80
C LEU A 222 -15.47 4.07 7.16
N THR A 223 -14.34 4.06 7.87
CA THR A 223 -13.05 4.52 7.32
C THR A 223 -12.68 3.75 6.06
N LEU A 224 -12.78 2.42 6.08
CA LEU A 224 -12.47 1.60 4.91
C LEU A 224 -13.48 1.79 3.76
N ALA A 225 -14.74 2.07 4.07
CA ALA A 225 -15.76 2.36 3.06
C ALA A 225 -15.56 3.72 2.40
N ASP A 226 -15.12 4.73 3.14
CA ASP A 226 -14.76 6.06 2.61
C ASP A 226 -13.60 5.97 1.61
N HIS A 227 -12.64 5.08 1.89
CA HIS A 227 -11.57 4.74 0.95
C HIS A 227 -11.95 3.73 -0.13
N HIS A 228 -13.24 3.35 -0.21
CA HIS A 228 -13.77 2.39 -1.16
C HIS A 228 -13.12 1.00 -1.09
N LEU A 229 -12.61 0.57 0.06
CA LEU A 229 -11.96 -0.74 0.25
C LEU A 229 -12.94 -1.82 0.74
N LEU A 230 -13.96 -1.41 1.49
CA LEU A 230 -14.97 -2.28 2.09
C LEU A 230 -16.37 -1.73 1.86
N PHE A 231 -17.35 -2.57 1.57
CA PHE A 231 -18.74 -2.12 1.63
C PHE A 231 -19.17 -1.95 3.09
N SER A 232 -19.77 -0.80 3.43
CA SER A 232 -20.23 -0.50 4.80
C SER A 232 -21.46 -1.32 5.22
N GLN A 233 -22.20 -1.86 4.25
CA GLN A 233 -23.37 -2.68 4.50
C GLN A 233 -23.00 -4.15 4.70
N GLU A 234 -23.45 -4.72 5.83
CA GLU A 234 -23.42 -6.16 6.05
C GLU A 234 -24.33 -6.87 5.03
N THR A 235 -23.82 -7.92 4.40
CA THR A 235 -24.50 -8.68 3.35
C THR A 235 -24.65 -10.14 3.78
N GLU A 236 -25.55 -10.86 3.12
CA GLU A 236 -25.87 -12.24 3.41
C GLU A 236 -25.60 -13.14 2.20
N LEU A 237 -25.18 -14.38 2.45
CA LEU A 237 -25.15 -15.40 1.42
C LEU A 237 -26.56 -15.96 1.20
N PRO A 238 -26.85 -16.55 0.03
CA PRO A 238 -28.04 -17.37 -0.13
C PRO A 238 -28.15 -18.41 0.98
N PRO A 239 -29.37 -18.76 1.44
CA PRO A 239 -29.55 -19.77 2.46
C PRO A 239 -29.00 -21.11 2.00
N LEU A 240 -28.25 -21.77 2.88
CA LEU A 240 -27.73 -23.11 2.68
C LEU A 240 -28.73 -24.14 3.18
N GLU A 241 -28.94 -25.18 2.39
CA GLU A 241 -29.73 -26.33 2.76
C GLU A 241 -28.96 -27.28 3.68
N LYS A 242 -29.71 -28.12 4.43
CA LYS A 242 -29.08 -29.06 5.36
C LYS A 242 -28.14 -30.01 4.61
N GLY A 243 -26.87 -30.03 5.01
CA GLY A 243 -25.82 -30.85 4.40
C GLY A 243 -25.11 -30.19 3.22
N GLU A 244 -25.56 -29.03 2.76
CA GLU A 244 -24.87 -28.25 1.72
C GLU A 244 -23.52 -27.73 2.21
N GLU A 245 -22.54 -27.69 1.31
CA GLU A 245 -21.16 -27.33 1.59
C GLU A 245 -20.75 -26.04 0.87
N LEU A 246 -20.16 -25.11 1.63
CA LEU A 246 -19.58 -23.88 1.13
C LEU A 246 -18.06 -23.93 1.32
N ALA A 247 -17.33 -24.06 0.20
CA ALA A 247 -15.87 -24.07 0.19
C ALA A 247 -15.31 -22.64 0.05
N LEU A 248 -14.49 -22.23 1.02
CA LEU A 248 -13.78 -20.96 1.06
C LEU A 248 -12.30 -21.19 1.40
N LYS A 249 -11.48 -20.16 1.22
CA LYS A 249 -10.07 -20.15 1.63
C LYS A 249 -9.82 -19.00 2.59
N TYR A 250 -9.33 -19.31 3.79
CA TYR A 250 -8.91 -18.32 4.77
C TYR A 250 -7.40 -18.15 4.70
N ASN A 251 -6.93 -17.07 4.07
CA ASN A 251 -5.49 -16.81 3.88
C ASN A 251 -4.73 -18.07 3.39
N GLY A 252 -5.20 -18.67 2.29
CA GLY A 252 -4.60 -19.88 1.71
C GLY A 252 -5.08 -21.20 2.34
N ILE A 253 -5.60 -21.20 3.57
CA ILE A 253 -6.09 -22.40 4.26
C ILE A 253 -7.48 -22.77 3.74
N PRO A 254 -7.70 -23.96 3.15
CA PRO A 254 -9.03 -24.40 2.74
C PRO A 254 -9.96 -24.58 3.95
N LEU A 255 -11.18 -24.03 3.87
CA LEU A 255 -12.24 -24.17 4.85
C LEU A 255 -13.53 -24.58 4.15
N ILE A 256 -14.16 -25.65 4.62
CA ILE A 256 -15.45 -26.13 4.12
C ILE A 256 -16.48 -25.97 5.23
N PHE A 257 -17.46 -25.10 5.01
CA PHE A 257 -18.59 -24.92 5.91
C PHE A 257 -19.74 -25.81 5.45
N LYS A 258 -20.12 -26.79 6.27
CA LYS A 258 -21.28 -27.65 6.01
C LYS A 258 -22.45 -27.27 6.89
N ALA A 259 -23.61 -26.99 6.29
CA ALA A 259 -24.80 -26.57 7.03
C ALA A 259 -25.42 -27.74 7.81
N LYS A 260 -25.56 -27.57 9.13
CA LYS A 260 -26.20 -28.57 10.02
C LYS A 260 -27.73 -28.49 10.00
N LYS A 261 -28.25 -27.34 9.58
CA LYS A 261 -29.69 -27.02 9.54
C LYS A 261 -30.03 -26.42 8.18
N ALA A 262 -31.26 -26.65 7.72
CA ALA A 262 -31.79 -25.98 6.53
C ALA A 262 -32.01 -24.48 6.78
N ASP A 263 -32.05 -23.70 5.71
CA ASP A 263 -32.16 -22.24 5.72
C ASP A 263 -31.08 -21.53 6.56
N THR A 264 -29.85 -22.05 6.54
CA THR A 264 -28.73 -21.44 7.27
C THR A 264 -28.13 -20.31 6.44
N VAL A 265 -28.17 -19.09 6.96
CA VAL A 265 -27.69 -17.89 6.27
C VAL A 265 -26.45 -17.34 6.96
N ILE A 266 -25.38 -17.12 6.19
CA ILE A 266 -24.12 -16.53 6.68
C ILE A 266 -24.11 -15.03 6.39
N LYS A 267 -23.79 -14.23 7.41
CA LYS A 267 -23.62 -12.78 7.35
C LYS A 267 -22.14 -12.41 7.21
N PHE A 268 -21.84 -11.38 6.42
CA PHE A 268 -20.47 -10.93 6.19
C PHE A 268 -20.37 -9.47 5.73
N TYR A 269 -19.21 -8.88 5.93
CA TYR A 269 -18.78 -7.67 5.20
C TYR A 269 -17.97 -8.05 3.97
N LYS A 270 -18.19 -7.36 2.86
CA LYS A 270 -17.55 -7.66 1.57
C LYS A 270 -16.53 -6.59 1.21
N LEU A 271 -15.34 -7.00 0.77
CA LEU A 271 -14.42 -6.06 0.11
C LEU A 271 -15.00 -5.61 -1.23
N THR A 272 -14.74 -4.37 -1.59
CA THR A 272 -15.07 -3.85 -2.92
C THR A 272 -14.12 -4.46 -3.97
N PRO A 273 -14.37 -4.26 -5.28
CA PRO A 273 -13.38 -4.62 -6.30
C PRO A 273 -12.01 -3.97 -6.07
N ILE A 274 -11.99 -2.69 -5.67
CA ILE A 274 -10.75 -1.95 -5.35
C ILE A 274 -10.03 -2.59 -4.14
N GLY A 275 -10.78 -2.92 -3.08
CA GLY A 275 -10.24 -3.65 -1.94
C GLY A 275 -9.69 -5.01 -2.34
N ALA A 276 -10.40 -5.76 -3.17
CA ALA A 276 -9.94 -7.07 -3.64
C ALA A 276 -8.65 -6.97 -4.47
N GLU A 277 -8.49 -5.93 -5.30
CA GLU A 277 -7.24 -5.64 -6.01
C GLU A 277 -6.10 -5.37 -5.02
N LEU A 278 -6.27 -4.43 -4.08
CA LEU A 278 -5.23 -4.12 -3.09
C LEU A 278 -4.91 -5.26 -2.13
N ALA A 279 -5.87 -6.14 -1.84
CA ALA A 279 -5.66 -7.31 -1.00
C ALA A 279 -4.67 -8.31 -1.61
N GLN A 280 -4.39 -8.23 -2.92
CA GLN A 280 -3.38 -9.07 -3.58
C GLN A 280 -1.95 -8.73 -3.13
N LEU A 281 -1.72 -7.49 -2.66
CA LEU A 281 -0.43 -7.02 -2.16
C LEU A 281 -0.10 -7.59 -0.77
N ILE A 282 -1.12 -8.07 -0.06
CA ILE A 282 -1.02 -8.54 1.32
C ILE A 282 -0.83 -10.05 1.27
N GLY A 283 0.35 -10.50 1.70
CA GLY A 283 0.63 -11.92 1.86
C GLY A 283 -0.33 -12.57 2.85
N ASP A 284 -0.58 -13.86 2.66
CA ASP A 284 -1.44 -14.64 3.54
C ASP A 284 -0.82 -14.68 4.95
N LYS A 285 -1.50 -14.01 5.89
CA LYS A 285 -1.12 -13.96 7.31
C LYS A 285 -2.39 -14.16 8.14
N PRO A 286 -2.84 -15.41 8.31
CA PRO A 286 -4.09 -15.71 9.00
C PRO A 286 -4.06 -15.21 10.45
N ASP A 287 -5.19 -14.67 10.91
CA ASP A 287 -5.42 -14.46 12.35
C ASP A 287 -6.01 -15.75 12.95
N ASP A 288 -5.19 -16.54 13.64
CA ASP A 288 -5.60 -17.82 14.22
C ASP A 288 -6.61 -17.66 15.36
N SER A 289 -6.55 -16.53 16.08
CA SER A 289 -7.48 -16.21 17.15
C SER A 289 -8.88 -15.97 16.58
N PHE A 290 -8.96 -15.18 15.49
CA PHE A 290 -10.20 -14.98 14.76
C PHE A 290 -10.74 -16.28 14.20
N LEU A 291 -9.90 -17.08 13.54
CA LEU A 291 -10.32 -18.35 12.94
C LEU A 291 -10.94 -19.28 13.99
N SER A 292 -10.27 -19.45 15.13
CA SER A 292 -10.74 -20.28 16.23
C SER A 292 -12.05 -19.76 16.82
N HIS A 293 -12.15 -18.44 17.02
CA HIS A 293 -13.35 -17.80 17.54
C HIS A 293 -14.54 -17.92 16.58
N MET A 294 -14.31 -17.70 15.29
CA MET A 294 -15.30 -17.86 14.22
C MET A 294 -15.83 -19.30 14.20
N LYS A 295 -14.95 -20.31 14.11
CA LYS A 295 -15.38 -21.73 14.10
C LYS A 295 -16.21 -22.08 15.33
N SER A 296 -15.79 -21.63 16.52
CA SER A 296 -16.53 -21.86 17.77
C SER A 296 -17.93 -21.24 17.71
N LYS A 297 -18.05 -19.97 17.30
CA LYS A 297 -19.33 -19.26 17.23
C LYS A 297 -20.29 -19.83 16.20
N LEU A 298 -19.78 -20.27 15.06
CA LEU A 298 -20.59 -20.81 13.97
C LEU A 298 -20.99 -22.28 14.17
N SER A 299 -20.35 -22.98 15.12
CA SER A 299 -20.46 -24.43 15.31
C SER A 299 -21.89 -24.97 15.53
N HIS A 300 -22.81 -24.15 16.04
CA HIS A 300 -24.20 -24.57 16.22
C HIS A 300 -24.97 -24.74 14.89
N HIS A 301 -24.60 -23.96 13.88
CA HIS A 301 -25.26 -23.92 12.57
C HIS A 301 -24.43 -24.60 11.47
N LEU A 302 -23.10 -24.55 11.59
CA LEU A 302 -22.15 -25.04 10.60
C LEU A 302 -21.16 -26.03 11.24
N SER A 303 -20.67 -27.00 10.46
CA SER A 303 -19.42 -27.72 10.75
C SER A 303 -18.31 -27.20 9.84
N CYS A 304 -17.12 -26.97 10.40
CA CYS A 304 -15.95 -26.37 9.74
C CYS A 304 -14.65 -26.84 10.41
#